data_AF-A0A4S2FA12-F1
#
_entry.id   AF-A0A4S2FA12-F1
#
_cell.length_a   1.000
_cell.length_b   1.000
_cell.length_c   1.000
_cell.angle_alpha   90.00
_cell.angle_beta   90.00
_cell.angle_gamma   90.00
#
_symmetry.space_group_name_H-M   'P 1'
#
loop_
_entity.id
_entity.type
_entity.pdbx_description
1 polymer ?
#
loop_
_entity_poly.entity_id
_entity_poly.type
_entity_poly.pdbx_seq_one_letter_code
_entity_poly.pdbx_strand_id
1 'polypeptide(L)'
;MPGWYIAALFYQSAVQSALFALYLRAKRPWRQFLVLWIAFVGVIFPIDLRLAEMDLIIKNLFNCVFLGVLCRFLFWQETTRRIVFAVLLYETALVLVEICGIPMLYLLTRKTTDFSAFDNVQKIMTWIACGWMTLIVFALLQIFSKTLTASTKMITYLGCLLLNNILLVLCVCQLLGTRRDDFFSVSYPFVVAILLVLNVLTLFSLSRFARLERLRQSQLRLETIYHGQLLFYLNNESSKDGWRRLRHDLLNFLEQDNE
;
A
#
# COMPACT_ATOMS: atom_id res chain seq x y z
N MET A 1 -14.00 11.85 24.58
CA MET A 1 -12.71 11.32 24.10
C MET A 1 -11.57 12.16 24.66
N PRO A 2 -10.49 11.55 25.17
CA PRO A 2 -9.34 12.29 25.69
C PRO A 2 -8.53 12.94 24.57
N GLY A 3 -7.93 14.11 24.84
CA GLY A 3 -7.24 14.92 23.83
C GLY A 3 -6.05 14.23 23.15
N TRP A 4 -5.37 13.31 23.84
CA TRP A 4 -4.27 12.54 23.25
C TRP A 4 -4.74 11.58 22.15
N TYR A 5 -5.95 11.04 22.27
CA TYR A 5 -6.53 10.14 21.27
C TYR A 5 -6.87 10.94 20.02
N ILE A 6 -7.46 12.12 20.19
CA ILE A 6 -7.75 13.06 19.10
C ILE A 6 -6.46 13.42 18.35
N ALA A 7 -5.37 13.73 19.08
CA ALA A 7 -4.07 14.02 18.46
C ALA A 7 -3.52 12.84 17.64
N ALA A 8 -3.63 11.62 18.16
CA ALA A 8 -3.22 10.41 17.44
C ALA A 8 -4.06 10.18 16.17
N LEU A 9 -5.36 10.47 16.21
CA LEU A 9 -6.24 10.38 15.04
C LEU A 9 -5.89 11.41 13.96
N PHE A 10 -5.63 12.64 14.35
CA PHE A 10 -5.16 13.67 13.41
C PHE A 10 -3.83 13.28 12.77
N TYR A 11 -2.94 12.64 13.54
CA TYR A 11 -1.67 12.14 13.03
C TYR A 11 -1.85 10.97 12.06
N GLN A 12 -2.63 9.95 12.41
CA GLN A 12 -2.89 8.79 11.54
C GLN A 12 -3.55 9.21 10.23
N SER A 13 -4.59 10.05 10.30
CA SER A 13 -5.25 10.58 9.11
C SER A 13 -4.31 11.42 8.23
N ALA A 14 -3.37 12.17 8.82
CA ALA A 14 -2.36 12.90 8.06
C ALA A 14 -1.42 11.93 7.32
N VAL A 15 -0.95 10.86 7.97
CA VAL A 15 -0.07 9.86 7.35
C VAL A 15 -0.78 9.13 6.20
N GLN A 16 -2.04 8.76 6.41
CA GLN A 16 -2.88 8.13 5.38
C GLN A 16 -3.11 9.06 4.17
N SER A 17 -3.41 10.34 4.44
CA SER A 17 -3.57 11.35 3.39
C SER A 17 -2.27 11.60 2.62
N ALA A 18 -1.13 11.54 3.32
CA ALA A 18 0.19 11.67 2.71
C ALA A 18 0.48 10.53 1.73
N LEU A 19 0.05 9.29 2.02
CA LEU A 19 0.20 8.16 1.09
C LEU A 19 -0.43 8.48 -0.27
N PHE A 20 -1.69 8.93 -0.30
CA PHE A 20 -2.37 9.24 -1.57
C PHE A 20 -1.78 10.46 -2.27
N ALA A 21 -1.51 11.54 -1.52
CA ALA A 21 -0.97 12.78 -2.08
C ALA A 21 0.45 12.62 -2.63
N LEU A 22 1.25 11.73 -2.04
CA LEU A 22 2.59 11.43 -2.52
C LEU A 22 2.58 10.39 -3.63
N TYR A 23 1.74 9.36 -3.56
CA TYR A 23 1.72 8.27 -4.53
C TYR A 23 1.09 8.66 -5.88
N LEU A 24 -0.06 9.35 -5.85
CA LEU A 24 -0.76 9.81 -7.04
C LEU A 24 -0.15 11.13 -7.52
N ARG A 25 0.10 11.29 -8.83
CA ARG A 25 0.67 12.53 -9.35
C ARG A 25 -0.42 13.57 -9.43
N ALA A 26 -0.14 14.74 -8.87
CA ALA A 26 -1.04 15.86 -8.94
C ALA A 26 -0.33 17.18 -9.13
N LYS A 27 -1.02 18.10 -9.80
CA LYS A 27 -0.56 19.47 -10.01
C LYS A 27 -0.47 20.27 -8.71
N ARG A 28 -1.31 19.95 -7.71
CA ARG A 28 -1.38 20.67 -6.41
C ARG A 28 -1.49 19.68 -5.24
N PRO A 29 -0.39 19.02 -4.84
CA PRO A 29 -0.41 17.93 -3.85
C PRO A 29 -0.91 18.40 -2.48
N TRP A 30 -0.56 19.62 -2.05
CA TRP A 30 -0.98 20.18 -0.77
C TRP A 30 -2.49 20.37 -0.63
N ARG A 31 -3.17 20.81 -1.70
CA ARG A 31 -4.64 21.00 -1.65
C ARG A 31 -5.36 19.67 -1.55
N GLN A 32 -4.91 18.66 -2.30
CA GLN A 32 -5.52 17.34 -2.26
C GLN A 32 -5.22 16.62 -0.94
N PHE A 33 -4.02 16.79 -0.39
CA PHE A 33 -3.68 16.34 0.96
C PHE A 33 -4.68 16.89 1.99
N LEU A 34 -4.94 18.20 1.99
CA LEU A 34 -5.88 18.81 2.93
C LEU A 34 -7.31 18.28 2.76
N VAL A 35 -7.79 18.13 1.52
CA VAL A 35 -9.13 17.59 1.26
C VAL A 35 -9.24 16.15 1.75
N LEU A 36 -8.24 15.31 1.47
CA LEU A 36 -8.20 13.94 1.95
C LEU A 36 -8.12 13.88 3.47
N TRP A 37 -7.30 14.73 4.09
CA TRP A 37 -7.15 14.77 5.54
C TRP A 37 -8.46 15.14 6.24
N ILE A 38 -9.16 16.15 5.74
CA ILE A 38 -10.49 16.53 6.21
C ILE A 38 -11.49 15.39 5.98
N ALA A 39 -11.45 14.70 4.84
CA ALA A 39 -12.33 13.57 4.57
C ALA A 39 -12.05 12.38 5.51
N PHE A 40 -10.78 12.10 5.82
CA PHE A 40 -10.40 11.06 6.77
C PHE A 40 -10.91 11.37 8.18
N VAL A 41 -10.68 12.58 8.68
CA VAL A 41 -11.10 12.99 10.02
C VAL A 41 -12.62 13.15 10.13
N GLY A 42 -13.26 13.76 9.14
CA GLY A 42 -14.66 14.19 9.20
C GLY A 42 -15.67 13.20 8.66
N VAL A 43 -15.25 12.24 7.82
CA VAL A 43 -16.17 11.29 7.16
C VAL A 43 -15.76 9.86 7.46
N ILE A 44 -14.56 9.45 7.06
CA ILE A 44 -14.13 8.04 7.14
C ILE A 44 -14.07 7.60 8.60
N PHE A 45 -13.37 8.34 9.46
CA PHE A 45 -13.20 7.97 10.86
C PHE A 45 -14.52 7.86 11.65
N PRO A 46 -15.45 8.84 11.61
CA PRO A 46 -16.72 8.73 12.32
C PRO A 46 -17.65 7.65 11.74
N ILE A 47 -17.59 7.39 10.44
CA ILE A 47 -18.34 6.30 9.82
C ILE A 47 -17.74 4.94 10.20
N ASP A 48 -16.42 4.82 10.21
CA ASP A 48 -15.70 3.62 10.64
C ASP A 48 -16.01 3.26 12.09
N LEU A 49 -16.11 4.27 12.97
CA LEU A 49 -16.46 4.06 14.38
C LEU A 49 -17.88 3.50 14.54
N ARG A 50 -18.82 3.90 13.66
CA ARG A 50 -20.21 3.42 13.66
C ARG A 50 -20.37 2.07 12.96
N LEU A 51 -19.62 1.82 11.90
CA LEU A 51 -19.68 0.59 11.11
C LEU A 51 -18.89 -0.56 11.74
N ALA A 52 -17.89 -0.27 12.59
CA ALA A 52 -17.12 -1.27 13.31
C ALA A 52 -18.00 -2.22 14.15
N GLU A 53 -19.18 -1.76 14.58
CA GLU A 53 -20.13 -2.56 15.38
C GLU A 53 -21.03 -3.47 14.53
N MET A 54 -21.18 -3.22 13.23
CA MET A 54 -22.18 -3.88 12.37
C MET A 54 -21.58 -4.99 11.50
N ASP A 55 -20.47 -4.73 10.79
CA ASP A 55 -19.76 -5.75 9.99
C ASP A 55 -18.45 -5.21 9.37
N LEU A 56 -17.35 -5.94 9.56
CA LEU A 56 -16.02 -5.58 9.03
C LEU A 56 -15.94 -5.57 7.49
N ILE A 57 -16.69 -6.46 6.83
CA ILE A 57 -16.71 -6.55 5.37
C ILE A 57 -17.38 -5.30 4.79
N ILE A 58 -18.49 -4.88 5.38
CA ILE A 58 -19.24 -3.69 4.93
C ILE A 58 -18.41 -2.43 5.15
N LYS A 59 -17.72 -2.33 6.28
CA LYS A 59 -16.78 -1.23 6.58
C LYS A 59 -15.68 -1.12 5.52
N ASN A 60 -14.98 -2.22 5.23
CA ASN A 60 -13.87 -2.20 4.27
C ASN A 60 -14.36 -1.96 2.83
N LEU A 61 -15.54 -2.48 2.46
CA LEU A 61 -16.17 -2.21 1.18
C LEU A 61 -16.53 -0.73 1.04
N PHE A 62 -17.11 -0.13 2.09
CA PHE A 62 -17.41 1.29 2.12
C PHE A 62 -16.15 2.13 1.95
N ASN A 63 -15.08 1.85 2.71
CA ASN A 63 -13.82 2.58 2.61
C ASN A 63 -13.19 2.46 1.21
N CYS A 64 -13.15 1.26 0.64
CA CYS A 64 -12.67 1.05 -0.73
C CYS A 64 -13.45 1.84 -1.78
N VAL A 65 -14.78 1.77 -1.74
CA VAL A 65 -15.65 2.46 -2.71
C VAL A 65 -15.57 3.97 -2.53
N PHE A 66 -15.66 4.45 -1.28
CA PHE A 66 -15.61 5.86 -0.94
C PHE A 66 -14.27 6.48 -1.35
N LEU A 67 -13.14 5.87 -0.97
CA LEU A 67 -11.81 6.33 -1.36
C LEU A 67 -11.60 6.23 -2.87
N GLY A 68 -12.09 5.17 -3.52
CA GLY A 68 -12.02 5.03 -4.97
C GLY A 68 -12.73 6.17 -5.71
N VAL A 69 -13.95 6.52 -5.27
CA VAL A 69 -14.73 7.64 -5.83
C VAL A 69 -14.07 8.97 -5.52
N LEU A 70 -13.69 9.21 -4.27
CA LEU A 70 -13.06 10.45 -3.81
C LEU A 70 -11.73 10.71 -4.56
N CYS A 71 -10.87 9.70 -4.67
CA CYS A 71 -9.62 9.79 -5.43
C CYS A 71 -9.89 9.96 -6.93
N ARG A 72 -10.96 9.40 -7.49
CA ARG A 72 -11.32 9.63 -8.90
C ARG A 72 -11.68 11.09 -9.18
N PHE A 73 -12.38 11.75 -8.26
CA PHE A 73 -12.67 13.18 -8.36
C PHE A 73 -11.42 14.04 -8.14
N LEU A 74 -10.63 13.76 -7.11
CA LEU A 74 -9.43 14.55 -6.77
C LEU A 74 -8.28 14.39 -7.77
N PHE A 75 -8.11 13.20 -8.34
CA PHE A 75 -7.02 12.84 -9.25
C PHE A 75 -7.56 12.43 -10.62
N TRP A 76 -8.41 13.27 -11.22
CA TRP A 76 -9.03 12.99 -12.53
C TRP A 76 -8.02 12.64 -13.64
N GLN A 77 -6.80 13.17 -13.56
CA GLN A 77 -5.73 12.97 -14.55
C GLN A 77 -5.07 11.58 -14.47
N GLU A 78 -5.25 10.85 -13.37
CA GLU A 78 -4.66 9.52 -13.19
C GLU A 78 -5.57 8.42 -13.76
N THR A 79 -4.94 7.31 -14.17
CA THR A 79 -5.69 6.15 -14.66
C THR A 79 -6.43 5.46 -13.53
N THR A 80 -7.63 4.95 -13.82
CA THR A 80 -8.46 4.21 -12.83
C THR A 80 -7.69 3.06 -12.18
N ARG A 81 -6.86 2.35 -12.94
CA ARG A 81 -5.98 1.28 -12.44
C ARG A 81 -5.05 1.75 -11.33
N ARG A 82 -4.45 2.93 -11.48
CA ARG A 82 -3.51 3.46 -10.49
C ARG A 82 -4.23 3.96 -9.23
N ILE A 83 -5.45 4.47 -9.39
CA ILE A 83 -6.31 4.85 -8.26
C ILE A 83 -6.70 3.61 -7.45
N VAL A 84 -7.19 2.56 -8.13
CA VAL A 84 -7.52 1.27 -7.48
C VAL A 84 -6.29 0.71 -6.76
N PHE A 85 -5.13 0.74 -7.41
CA PHE A 85 -3.89 0.29 -6.80
C PHE A 85 -3.49 1.10 -5.55
N ALA A 86 -3.70 2.42 -5.55
CA ALA A 86 -3.45 3.27 -4.38
C ALA A 86 -4.39 2.94 -3.21
N VAL A 87 -5.67 2.71 -3.49
CA VAL A 87 -6.67 2.33 -2.48
C VAL A 87 -6.33 0.96 -1.88
N LEU A 88 -6.00 -0.02 -2.72
CA LEU A 88 -5.59 -1.34 -2.24
C LEU A 88 -4.29 -1.28 -1.42
N LEU A 89 -3.35 -0.40 -1.78
CA LEU A 89 -2.11 -0.16 -1.02
C LEU A 89 -2.41 0.40 0.38
N TYR A 90 -3.34 1.35 0.45
CA TYR A 90 -3.81 1.94 1.71
C TYR A 90 -4.41 0.88 2.63
N GLU A 91 -5.35 0.08 2.11
CA GLU A 91 -6.00 -0.98 2.89
C GLU A 91 -5.00 -2.05 3.34
N THR A 92 -4.04 -2.40 2.46
CA THR A 92 -2.94 -3.29 2.83
C THR A 92 -2.12 -2.73 3.99
N ALA A 93 -1.81 -1.43 3.97
CA ALA A 93 -1.07 -0.77 5.04
C ALA A 93 -1.84 -0.80 6.36
N LEU A 94 -3.15 -0.56 6.34
CA LEU A 94 -4.00 -0.66 7.53
C LEU A 94 -3.94 -2.05 8.15
N VAL A 95 -4.13 -3.09 7.35
CA VAL A 95 -4.15 -4.46 7.87
C VAL A 95 -2.77 -4.88 8.39
N LEU A 96 -1.68 -4.48 7.74
CA LEU A 96 -0.33 -4.70 8.27
C LEU A 96 -0.12 -4.04 9.64
N VAL A 97 -0.66 -2.82 9.83
CA VAL A 97 -0.62 -2.15 11.15
C VAL A 97 -1.42 -2.93 12.19
N GLU A 98 -2.56 -3.50 11.84
CA GLU A 98 -3.34 -4.35 12.76
C GLU A 98 -2.61 -5.64 13.11
N ILE A 99 -2.02 -6.32 12.12
CA ILE A 99 -1.24 -7.56 12.31
C ILE A 99 0.02 -7.31 13.14
N CYS A 100 0.68 -6.17 12.98
CA CYS A 100 1.83 -5.84 13.81
C CYS A 100 1.39 -5.33 15.19
N GLY A 101 0.32 -4.54 15.25
CA GLY A 101 -0.14 -3.86 16.45
C GLY A 101 -0.81 -4.79 17.46
N ILE A 102 -1.76 -5.62 17.03
CA ILE A 102 -2.58 -6.46 17.93
C ILE A 102 -1.72 -7.52 18.66
N PRO A 103 -0.85 -8.31 17.99
CA PRO A 103 -0.01 -9.28 18.67
C PRO A 103 1.05 -8.63 19.55
N MET A 104 1.63 -7.51 19.12
CA MET A 104 2.60 -6.77 19.94
C MET A 104 1.93 -6.23 21.20
N LEU A 105 0.70 -5.75 21.09
CA LEU A 105 -0.12 -5.29 22.22
C LEU A 105 -0.42 -6.42 23.20
N TYR A 106 -0.82 -7.59 22.70
CA TYR A 106 -1.07 -8.76 23.52
C TYR A 106 0.20 -9.24 24.24
N LEU A 107 1.34 -9.30 23.53
CA LEU A 107 2.63 -9.73 24.11
C LEU A 107 3.13 -8.78 25.22
N LEU A 108 2.95 -7.47 25.03
CA LEU A 108 3.41 -6.45 25.98
C LEU A 108 2.53 -6.31 27.22
N THR A 109 1.21 -6.52 27.08
CA THR A 109 0.25 -6.17 28.14
C THR A 109 -0.51 -7.34 28.72
N ARG A 110 -0.54 -8.48 28.00
CA ARG A 110 -1.36 -9.67 28.31
C ARG A 110 -2.84 -9.35 28.59
N LYS A 111 -3.33 -8.20 28.14
CA LYS A 111 -4.73 -7.77 28.26
C LYS A 111 -5.38 -7.81 26.88
N THR A 112 -6.64 -8.23 26.83
CA THR A 112 -7.49 -8.07 25.65
C THR A 112 -7.88 -6.61 25.51
N THR A 113 -7.89 -6.09 24.27
CA THR A 113 -8.27 -4.71 23.97
C THR A 113 -9.74 -4.48 24.25
N ASP A 114 -10.01 -3.64 25.25
CA ASP A 114 -11.33 -3.04 25.42
C ASP A 114 -11.28 -1.60 24.90
N PHE A 115 -11.62 -1.37 23.62
CA PHE A 115 -11.50 -0.06 22.94
C PHE A 115 -12.28 1.08 23.62
N SER A 116 -13.10 0.77 24.62
CA SER A 116 -13.85 1.73 25.43
C SER A 116 -13.07 2.29 26.63
N ALA A 117 -12.03 1.59 27.10
CA ALA A 117 -11.31 1.91 28.33
C ALA A 117 -10.04 2.75 28.05
N PHE A 118 -10.16 4.09 28.04
CA PHE A 118 -9.06 5.05 27.76
C PHE A 118 -7.92 5.09 28.81
N ASP A 119 -7.27 3.95 29.05
CA ASP A 119 -6.20 3.78 30.02
C ASP A 119 -4.82 4.19 29.49
N ASN A 120 -3.85 4.38 30.39
CA ASN A 120 -2.45 4.69 30.05
C ASN A 120 -1.80 3.64 29.14
N VAL A 121 -2.21 2.37 29.28
CA VAL A 121 -1.75 1.27 28.40
C VAL A 121 -2.23 1.51 26.97
N GLN A 122 -3.48 1.91 26.77
CA GLN A 122 -3.99 2.23 25.45
C GLN A 122 -3.31 3.44 24.83
N LYS A 123 -3.03 4.47 25.64
CA LYS A 123 -2.28 5.64 25.18
C LYS A 123 -0.93 5.23 24.55
N ILE A 124 -0.14 4.43 25.26
CA ILE A 124 1.16 3.95 24.74
C ILE A 124 0.96 3.14 23.46
N MET A 125 -0.04 2.26 23.44
CA MET A 125 -0.31 1.39 22.29
C MET A 125 -0.79 2.14 21.05
N THR A 126 -1.65 3.14 21.20
CA THR A 126 -2.10 3.97 20.08
C THR A 126 -0.91 4.69 19.44
N TRP A 127 0.03 5.19 20.25
CA TRP A 127 1.24 5.83 19.73
C TRP A 127 2.20 4.84 19.04
N ILE A 128 2.34 3.62 19.56
CA ILE A 128 3.10 2.55 18.89
C ILE A 128 2.47 2.21 17.53
N ALA A 129 1.13 2.06 17.47
CA ALA A 129 0.42 1.82 16.23
C ALA A 129 0.57 2.97 15.22
N CYS A 130 0.57 4.22 15.69
CA CYS A 130 0.89 5.39 14.85
C CYS A 130 2.31 5.28 14.27
N GLY A 131 3.30 4.86 15.07
CA GLY A 131 4.67 4.63 14.61
C GLY A 131 4.79 3.53 13.57
N TRP A 132 4.08 2.41 13.76
CA TRP A 132 4.03 1.34 12.76
C TRP A 132 3.36 1.79 11.45
N MET A 133 2.28 2.56 11.54
CA MET A 133 1.59 3.10 10.37
C MET A 133 2.51 3.97 9.52
N THR A 134 3.33 4.83 10.14
CA THR A 134 4.26 5.67 9.38
C THR A 134 5.34 4.82 8.72
N LEU A 135 5.95 3.90 9.46
CA LEU A 135 7.00 3.01 8.93
C LEU A 135 6.47 2.21 7.72
N ILE A 136 5.31 1.58 7.85
CA ILE A 136 4.71 0.76 6.78
C ILE A 136 4.35 1.63 5.57
N VAL A 137 3.71 2.78 5.78
CA VAL A 137 3.33 3.70 4.68
C VAL A 137 4.56 4.20 3.92
N PHE A 138 5.62 4.60 4.63
CA PHE A 138 6.86 5.05 3.98
C PHE A 138 7.58 3.91 3.26
N ALA A 139 7.62 2.71 3.84
CA ALA A 139 8.20 1.53 3.20
C ALA A 139 7.44 1.18 1.90
N LEU A 140 6.10 1.19 1.94
CA LEU A 140 5.27 0.96 0.77
C LEU A 140 5.48 2.03 -0.31
N LEU A 141 5.59 3.31 0.05
CA LEU A 141 5.89 4.38 -0.90
C LEU A 141 7.27 4.24 -1.56
N GLN A 142 8.28 3.76 -0.82
CA GLN A 142 9.60 3.48 -1.37
C GLN A 142 9.57 2.29 -2.35
N ILE A 143 8.91 1.20 -1.97
CA ILE A 143 8.79 -0.01 -2.79
C ILE A 143 7.97 0.30 -4.05
N PHE A 144 6.85 1.01 -3.92
CA PHE A 144 5.94 1.38 -5.00
C PHE A 144 6.11 2.87 -5.35
N SER A 145 7.25 3.19 -5.98
CA SER A 145 7.56 4.55 -6.45
C SER A 145 6.52 5.09 -7.45
N LYS A 146 6.49 6.42 -7.58
CA LYS A 146 5.56 7.20 -8.41
C LYS A 146 5.63 6.94 -9.92
N THR A 147 6.53 6.08 -10.39
CA THR A 147 6.74 5.77 -11.82
C THR A 147 6.12 4.45 -12.25
N LEU A 148 5.71 3.59 -11.31
CA LEU A 148 5.13 2.30 -11.69
C LEU A 148 3.75 2.50 -12.32
N THR A 149 3.60 2.05 -13.56
CA THR A 149 2.28 1.85 -14.14
C THR A 149 1.73 0.52 -13.61
N ALA A 150 0.59 0.57 -12.92
CA ALA A 150 -0.03 -0.61 -12.33
C ALA A 150 -0.51 -1.57 -13.43
N SER A 151 0.14 -2.73 -13.55
CA SER A 151 -0.29 -3.80 -14.46
C SER A 151 -1.46 -4.58 -13.84
N THR A 152 -2.30 -5.19 -14.67
CA THR A 152 -3.46 -5.98 -14.21
C THR A 152 -3.04 -7.10 -13.25
N LYS A 153 -1.95 -7.80 -13.54
CA LYS A 153 -1.39 -8.85 -12.66
C LYS A 153 -1.05 -8.32 -11.28
N MET A 154 -0.46 -7.12 -11.21
CA MET A 154 -0.07 -6.49 -9.95
C MET A 154 -1.29 -6.09 -9.10
N ILE A 155 -2.38 -5.66 -9.74
CA ILE A 155 -3.67 -5.40 -9.08
C ILE A 155 -4.26 -6.72 -8.57
N THR A 156 -4.19 -7.81 -9.35
CA THR A 156 -4.69 -9.12 -8.91
C THR A 156 -3.92 -9.65 -7.71
N TYR A 157 -2.59 -9.53 -7.70
CA TYR A 157 -1.77 -9.93 -6.54
C TYR A 157 -2.09 -9.10 -5.31
N LEU A 158 -2.26 -7.78 -5.47
CA LEU A 158 -2.63 -6.90 -4.37
C LEU A 158 -4.07 -7.16 -3.88
N GLY A 159 -4.99 -7.51 -4.78
CA GLY A 159 -6.34 -7.94 -4.44
C GLY A 159 -6.37 -9.28 -3.70
N CYS A 160 -5.55 -10.25 -4.10
CA CYS A 160 -5.37 -11.50 -3.36
C CYS A 160 -4.75 -11.26 -1.97
N LEU A 161 -3.80 -10.33 -1.87
CA LEU A 161 -3.23 -9.92 -0.59
C LEU A 161 -4.30 -9.32 0.33
N LEU A 162 -5.15 -8.46 -0.22
CA LEU A 162 -6.26 -7.83 0.49
C LEU A 162 -7.31 -8.86 0.93
N LEU A 163 -7.64 -9.82 0.07
CA LEU A 163 -8.55 -10.93 0.41
C LEU A 163 -7.98 -11.81 1.54
N ASN A 164 -6.68 -12.15 1.45
CA ASN A 164 -5.98 -12.88 2.49
C ASN A 164 -5.99 -12.13 3.83
N ASN A 165 -5.83 -10.81 3.77
CA ASN A 165 -5.88 -9.91 4.92
C ASN A 165 -7.29 -9.75 5.51
N ILE A 166 -8.34 -9.70 4.69
CA ILE A 166 -9.73 -9.72 5.18
C ILE A 166 -10.04 -11.05 5.88
N LEU A 167 -9.58 -12.18 5.31
CA LEU A 167 -9.71 -13.49 5.95
C LEU A 167 -8.98 -13.57 7.30
N LEU A 168 -7.82 -12.90 7.40
CA LEU A 168 -7.06 -12.80 8.64
C LEU A 168 -7.82 -12.03 9.72
N VAL A 169 -8.37 -10.86 9.38
CA VAL A 169 -9.17 -10.06 10.32
C VAL A 169 -10.45 -10.80 10.72
N LEU A 170 -11.11 -11.49 9.79
CA LEU A 170 -12.27 -12.35 10.11
C LEU A 170 -11.90 -13.47 11.07
N CYS A 171 -10.73 -14.12 10.90
CA CYS A 171 -10.20 -15.07 11.88
C CYS A 171 -10.01 -14.41 13.25
N VAL A 172 -9.30 -13.28 13.32
CA VAL A 172 -9.03 -12.55 14.58
C VAL A 172 -10.32 -12.07 15.27
N CYS A 173 -11.34 -11.69 14.51
CA CYS A 173 -12.63 -11.24 15.05
C CYS A 173 -13.54 -12.40 15.48
N GLN A 174 -13.53 -13.54 14.78
CA GLN A 174 -14.16 -14.77 15.28
C GLN A 174 -13.51 -15.27 16.58
N LEU A 175 -12.21 -15.02 16.74
CA LEU A 175 -11.43 -15.27 17.96
C LEU A 175 -11.85 -14.40 19.16
N LEU A 176 -12.26 -13.14 18.93
CA LEU A 176 -12.79 -12.26 19.99
C LEU A 176 -14.26 -12.57 20.33
N GLY A 177 -15.05 -13.01 19.36
CA GLY A 177 -16.49 -13.24 19.53
C GLY A 177 -16.89 -14.54 20.24
N THR A 178 -16.00 -15.54 20.34
CA THR A 178 -16.42 -16.89 20.80
C THR A 178 -15.87 -17.37 22.14
N ARG A 179 -15.08 -16.59 22.89
CA ARG A 179 -14.68 -16.91 24.30
C ARG A 179 -14.35 -18.41 24.52
N ARG A 180 -13.62 -19.04 23.58
CA ARG A 180 -13.12 -20.41 23.71
C ARG A 180 -11.62 -20.37 23.91
N ASP A 181 -11.21 -20.46 25.17
CA ASP A 181 -9.80 -20.33 25.60
C ASP A 181 -8.85 -21.37 24.96
N ASP A 182 -9.37 -22.53 24.56
CA ASP A 182 -8.56 -23.62 23.97
C ASP A 182 -8.06 -23.32 22.54
N PHE A 183 -8.83 -22.57 21.73
CA PHE A 183 -8.41 -22.22 20.37
C PHE A 183 -7.33 -21.13 20.37
N PHE A 184 -7.37 -20.23 21.36
CA PHE A 184 -6.47 -19.08 21.52
C PHE A 184 -5.06 -19.50 21.94
N SER A 185 -4.93 -20.57 22.73
CA SER A 185 -3.64 -21.05 23.25
C SER A 185 -2.88 -21.92 22.25
N VAL A 186 -3.58 -22.74 21.44
CA VAL A 186 -2.95 -23.74 20.58
C VAL A 186 -2.95 -23.37 19.11
N SER A 187 -4.05 -22.86 18.54
CA SER A 187 -4.20 -22.72 17.08
C SER A 187 -3.95 -21.30 16.58
N TYR A 188 -4.29 -20.29 17.38
CA TYR A 188 -4.12 -18.88 17.03
C TYR A 188 -2.69 -18.46 16.62
N PRO A 189 -1.62 -18.76 17.39
CA PRO A 189 -0.27 -18.37 17.01
C PRO A 189 0.19 -19.03 15.70
N PHE A 190 -0.26 -20.25 15.41
CA PHE A 190 0.05 -20.93 14.15
C PHE A 190 -0.67 -20.30 12.96
N VAL A 191 -1.95 -19.96 13.09
CA VAL A 191 -2.71 -19.27 12.04
C VAL A 191 -2.09 -17.90 11.74
N VAL A 192 -1.77 -17.12 12.79
CA VAL A 192 -1.09 -15.82 12.64
C VAL A 192 0.28 -16.00 12.00
N ALA A 193 1.08 -16.98 12.41
CA ALA A 193 2.41 -17.22 11.84
C ALA A 193 2.34 -17.63 10.35
N ILE A 194 1.46 -18.56 9.98
CA ILE A 194 1.26 -19.00 8.59
C ILE A 194 0.84 -17.80 7.72
N LEU A 195 -0.09 -16.99 8.21
CA LEU A 195 -0.58 -15.84 7.48
C LEU A 195 0.44 -14.70 7.38
N LEU A 196 1.27 -14.50 8.41
CA LEU A 196 2.38 -13.55 8.38
C LEU A 196 3.44 -13.99 7.36
N VAL A 197 3.77 -15.29 7.33
CA VAL A 197 4.64 -15.87 6.30
C VAL A 197 4.05 -15.68 4.90
N LEU A 198 2.75 -15.96 4.71
CA LEU A 198 2.08 -15.75 3.43
C LEU A 198 2.11 -14.28 3.00
N ASN A 199 1.85 -13.34 3.93
CA ASN A 199 1.93 -11.90 3.67
C ASN A 199 3.34 -11.44 3.31
N VAL A 200 4.36 -11.92 4.02
CA VAL A 200 5.77 -11.59 3.71
C VAL A 200 6.16 -12.16 2.35
N LEU A 201 5.80 -13.40 2.04
CA LEU A 201 6.10 -14.03 0.76
C LEU A 201 5.40 -13.33 -0.40
N THR A 202 4.15 -12.92 -0.21
CA THR A 202 3.39 -12.19 -1.23
C THR A 202 3.89 -10.75 -1.40
N LEU A 203 4.27 -10.05 -0.32
CA LEU A 203 4.98 -8.76 -0.40
C LEU A 203 6.32 -8.89 -1.12
N PHE A 204 7.08 -9.94 -0.83
CA PHE A 204 8.36 -10.22 -1.49
C PHE A 204 8.16 -10.54 -2.98
N SER A 205 7.15 -11.33 -3.32
CA SER A 205 6.77 -11.61 -4.71
C SER A 205 6.35 -10.33 -5.43
N LEU A 206 5.53 -9.50 -4.79
CA LEU A 206 5.05 -8.22 -5.36
C LEU A 206 6.20 -7.23 -5.55
N SER A 207 7.16 -7.16 -4.62
CA SER A 207 8.34 -6.28 -4.74
C SER A 207 9.28 -6.75 -5.84
N ARG A 208 9.52 -8.06 -5.96
CA ARG A 208 10.30 -8.65 -7.06
C ARG A 208 9.64 -8.39 -8.40
N PHE A 209 8.32 -8.57 -8.48
CA PHE A 209 7.55 -8.29 -9.69
C PHE A 209 7.59 -6.79 -10.06
N ALA A 210 7.44 -5.89 -9.08
CA ALA A 210 7.56 -4.45 -9.30
C ALA A 210 8.95 -4.06 -9.81
N ARG A 211 10.03 -4.68 -9.28
CA ARG A 211 11.40 -4.46 -9.75
C ARG A 211 11.59 -4.93 -11.19
N LEU A 212 11.09 -6.13 -11.52
CA LEU A 212 11.16 -6.67 -12.89
C LEU A 212 10.37 -5.81 -13.88
N GLU A 213 9.19 -5.34 -13.49
CA GLU A 213 8.37 -4.48 -14.34
C GLU A 213 9.04 -3.11 -14.57
N ARG A 214 9.73 -2.55 -13.56
CA ARG A 214 10.56 -1.34 -13.76
C ARG A 214 11.66 -1.57 -14.78
N LEU A 215 12.38 -2.69 -14.68
CA LEU A 215 13.45 -3.04 -15.60
C LEU A 215 12.92 -3.19 -17.04
N ARG A 216 11.80 -3.90 -17.20
CA ARG A 216 11.13 -4.06 -18.49
C ARG A 216 10.69 -2.72 -19.10
N GLN A 217 10.13 -1.83 -18.28
CA GLN A 217 9.72 -0.50 -18.75
C GLN A 217 10.91 0.39 -19.10
N SER A 218 12.04 0.29 -18.37
CA SER A 218 13.27 0.98 -18.78
C SER A 218 13.82 0.44 -20.08
N GLN A 219 13.84 -0.88 -20.28
CA GLN A 219 14.31 -1.52 -21.51
C GLN A 219 13.45 -1.11 -22.72
N LEU A 220 12.12 -1.18 -22.62
CA LEU A 220 11.23 -0.75 -23.70
C LEU A 220 11.41 0.74 -24.07
N ARG A 221 11.71 1.58 -23.08
CA ARG A 221 11.96 3.01 -23.29
C ARG A 221 13.30 3.26 -23.97
N LEU A 222 14.33 2.52 -23.58
CA LEU A 222 15.63 2.52 -24.26
C LEU A 222 15.45 2.07 -25.71
N GLU A 223 14.77 0.96 -25.95
CA GLU A 223 14.50 0.42 -27.29
C GLU A 223 13.77 1.43 -28.19
N THR A 224 12.76 2.14 -27.66
CA THR A 224 12.05 3.19 -28.43
C THR A 224 12.94 4.40 -28.74
N ILE A 225 13.77 4.83 -27.80
CA ILE A 225 14.74 5.92 -28.05
C ILE A 225 15.75 5.49 -29.11
N TYR A 226 16.27 4.26 -29.02
CA TYR A 226 17.20 3.70 -30.00
C TYR A 226 16.59 3.56 -31.39
N HIS A 227 15.35 3.05 -31.50
CA HIS A 227 14.63 3.01 -32.78
C HIS A 227 14.45 4.42 -33.38
N GLY A 228 14.13 5.41 -32.54
CA GLY A 228 14.03 6.81 -32.97
C GLY A 228 15.36 7.36 -33.49
N GLN A 229 16.47 7.06 -32.81
CA GLN A 229 17.81 7.44 -33.27
C GLN A 229 18.16 6.73 -34.60
N LEU A 230 17.89 5.44 -34.73
CA LEU A 230 18.11 4.67 -35.96
C LEU A 230 17.34 5.25 -37.16
N LEU A 231 16.05 5.56 -36.97
CA LEU A 231 15.22 6.19 -38.00
C LEU A 231 15.75 7.58 -38.39
N PHE A 232 16.22 8.36 -37.42
CA PHE A 232 16.84 9.66 -37.69
C PHE A 232 18.12 9.52 -38.52
N TYR A 233 18.97 8.54 -38.19
CA TYR A 233 20.21 8.28 -38.92
C TYR A 233 19.99 7.69 -40.33
N LEU A 234 18.96 6.86 -40.49
CA LEU A 234 18.50 6.33 -41.79
C LEU A 234 17.99 7.44 -42.71
N ASN A 235 17.19 8.38 -42.18
CA ASN A 235 16.60 9.45 -42.98
C ASN A 235 17.58 10.59 -43.35
N ASN A 236 18.68 10.76 -42.62
CA ASN A 236 19.60 11.88 -42.81
C ASN A 236 20.89 11.56 -43.60
N GLU A 237 20.98 10.41 -44.30
CA GLU A 237 22.22 9.96 -44.99
C GLU A 237 23.48 10.18 -44.12
N SER A 238 23.36 9.88 -42.83
CA SER A 238 24.38 10.25 -41.87
C SER A 238 25.70 9.52 -42.14
N SER A 239 26.81 10.24 -41.90
CA SER A 239 28.19 9.76 -42.03
C SER A 239 28.36 8.32 -41.53
N LYS A 240 29.16 7.52 -42.26
CA LYS A 240 29.56 6.14 -41.90
C LYS A 240 30.04 6.00 -40.45
N ASP A 241 30.58 7.07 -39.85
CA ASP A 241 31.03 7.08 -38.45
C ASP A 241 29.88 7.04 -37.44
N GLY A 242 28.70 7.58 -37.79
CA GLY A 242 27.49 7.51 -36.95
C GLY A 242 26.98 6.07 -36.82
N TRP A 243 26.93 5.35 -37.94
CA TRP A 243 26.59 3.92 -37.97
C TRP A 243 27.58 3.06 -37.18
N ARG A 244 28.87 3.41 -37.22
CA ARG A 244 29.92 2.67 -36.51
C ARG A 244 29.81 2.83 -35.00
N ARG A 245 29.52 4.04 -34.52
CA ARG A 245 29.25 4.30 -33.08
C ARG A 245 27.99 3.59 -32.61
N LEU A 246 26.90 3.70 -33.38
CA LEU A 246 25.63 3.09 -33.01
C LEU A 246 25.71 1.55 -32.98
N ARG A 247 26.44 0.93 -33.91
CA ARG A 247 26.74 -0.51 -33.87
C ARG A 247 27.55 -0.90 -32.64
N HIS A 248 28.55 -0.10 -32.28
CA HIS A 248 29.38 -0.35 -31.10
C HIS A 248 28.58 -0.24 -29.80
N ASP A 249 27.71 0.76 -29.68
CA ASP A 249 26.85 0.93 -28.51
C ASP A 249 25.86 -0.23 -28.38
N LEU A 250 25.34 -0.74 -29.51
CA LEU A 250 24.38 -1.85 -29.55
C LEU A 250 25.04 -3.20 -29.19
N LEU A 251 26.28 -3.42 -29.63
CA LEU A 251 27.07 -4.58 -29.21
C LEU A 251 27.37 -4.56 -27.71
N ASN A 252 27.81 -3.42 -27.18
CA ASN A 252 28.06 -3.27 -25.75
C ASN A 252 26.79 -3.47 -24.90
N PHE A 253 25.64 -2.99 -25.39
CA PHE A 253 24.37 -3.16 -24.69
C PHE A 253 23.92 -4.63 -24.68
N LEU A 254 24.06 -5.35 -25.79
CA LEU A 254 23.73 -6.78 -25.89
C LEU A 254 24.69 -7.68 -25.11
N GLU A 255 25.96 -7.29 -25.00
CA GLU A 255 26.93 -8.00 -24.15
C GLU A 255 26.61 -7.82 -22.66
N GLN A 256 26.18 -6.63 -22.24
CA GLN A 256 25.75 -6.38 -20.85
C GLN A 256 24.45 -7.10 -20.46
N ASP A 257 23.56 -7.41 -21.40
CA ASP A 257 22.33 -8.17 -21.15
C ASP A 257 22.56 -9.71 -21.13
N ASN A 258 23.74 -10.19 -21.57
CA ASN A 258 24.10 -11.62 -21.63
C ASN A 258 25.06 -12.10 -20.52
N GLU A 259 25.53 -11.21 -19.64
CA GLU A 259 26.23 -11.53 -18.38
C GLU A 259 25.28 -11.54 -17.17
#